data_AF-A0A955ARY9-F1
#
_entry.id   AF-A0A955ARY9-F1
#
_cell.length_a   1.000
_cell.length_b   1.000
_cell.length_c   1.000
_cell.angle_alpha   90.00
_cell.angle_beta   90.00
_cell.angle_gamma   90.00
#
_symmetry.space_group_name_H-M   'P 1'
#
loop_
_entity.id
_entity.type
_entity.pdbx_description
1 polymer ?
#
loop_
_entity_poly.entity_id
_entity_poly.type
_entity_poly.pdbx_seq_one_letter_code
_entity_poly.pdbx_strand_id
1 'polypeptide(L)'
;MSKRSLKDGSNQPKSAYRIPRTNQVRQHLLEDLEDRLVLAGTPVLIEINPSGDSDPAEFVQLGDLTFFSAEDATSGRELLVTDGTDTGTRLVRDINVGSDHANPESLIAYNNRLYFSADDGINGRELWSTDGTSAGTMMVADIYPGEG
;
A
#
# COMPACT_ATOMS: atom_id res chain seq x y z
N MET A 1 -44.60 43.53 69.62
CA MET A 1 -45.05 42.57 68.59
C MET A 1 -44.02 41.45 68.50
N SER A 2 -44.49 40.21 68.31
CA SER A 2 -43.76 38.92 68.12
C SER A 2 -42.76 38.50 69.21
N LYS A 3 -43.10 37.59 70.14
CA LYS A 3 -43.33 36.11 70.04
C LYS A 3 -42.03 35.28 69.93
N ARG A 4 -41.82 34.43 70.97
CA ARG A 4 -41.53 32.96 70.92
C ARG A 4 -40.20 32.53 70.27
N SER A 5 -39.48 31.49 70.70
CA SER A 5 -39.56 30.50 71.78
C SER A 5 -38.49 29.41 71.51
N LEU A 6 -38.02 28.75 72.58
CA LEU A 6 -37.68 27.30 72.69
C LEU A 6 -36.34 26.84 72.05
N LYS A 7 -35.37 26.43 72.88
CA LYS A 7 -35.10 25.07 73.42
C LYS A 7 -33.95 24.40 72.65
N ASP A 8 -32.75 24.49 73.22
CA ASP A 8 -31.73 23.46 73.09
C ASP A 8 -32.18 22.25 73.91
N GLY A 9 -32.37 21.12 73.24
CA GLY A 9 -32.84 19.89 73.83
C GLY A 9 -32.40 18.70 73.00
N SER A 10 -31.60 17.86 73.66
CA SER A 10 -31.48 16.40 73.48
C SER A 10 -30.73 15.90 72.23
N ASN A 11 -30.03 14.76 72.20
CA ASN A 11 -29.47 13.83 73.19
C ASN A 11 -28.88 12.67 72.34
N GLN A 12 -27.54 12.48 72.33
CA GLN A 12 -26.80 11.20 72.18
C GLN A 12 -26.99 10.37 70.86
N PRO A 13 -26.25 9.26 70.57
CA PRO A 13 -25.07 8.66 71.21
C PRO A 13 -23.88 8.38 70.25
N LYS A 14 -22.72 8.03 70.84
CA LYS A 14 -21.58 7.38 70.14
C LYS A 14 -21.98 5.95 69.73
N SER A 15 -21.99 5.66 68.44
CA SER A 15 -22.06 4.28 67.91
C SER A 15 -20.78 3.96 67.14
N ALA A 16 -20.07 2.93 67.61
CA ALA A 16 -18.91 2.38 66.95
C ALA A 16 -19.34 1.64 65.69
N TYR A 17 -19.08 2.21 64.52
CA TYR A 17 -19.23 1.49 63.25
C TYR A 17 -17.96 0.73 62.91
N ARG A 18 -18.03 -0.59 63.08
CA ARG A 18 -17.10 -1.55 62.50
C ARG A 18 -17.44 -1.68 61.01
N ILE A 19 -16.61 -1.12 60.13
CA ILE A 19 -16.76 -1.33 58.68
C ILE A 19 -16.16 -2.71 58.33
N PRO A 20 -16.90 -3.59 57.62
CA PRO A 20 -16.36 -4.86 57.14
C PRO A 20 -15.23 -4.61 56.13
N ARG A 21 -14.26 -5.52 56.06
CA ARG A 21 -13.30 -5.55 54.96
C ARG A 21 -14.08 -5.72 53.65
N THR A 22 -14.25 -4.65 52.89
CA THR A 22 -14.64 -4.74 51.49
C THR A 22 -13.39 -5.10 50.71
N ASN A 23 -13.45 -6.24 50.03
CA ASN A 23 -12.51 -6.61 48.99
C ASN A 23 -12.38 -5.44 48.04
N GLN A 24 -11.24 -4.73 48.10
CA GLN A 24 -10.81 -3.95 46.95
C GLN A 24 -10.48 -4.97 45.87
N VAL A 25 -11.47 -5.26 45.03
CA VAL A 25 -11.17 -5.65 43.66
C VAL A 25 -10.36 -4.49 43.14
N ARG A 26 -9.04 -4.69 42.98
CA ARG A 26 -8.26 -3.81 42.12
C ARG A 26 -9.02 -3.81 40.81
N GLN A 27 -9.67 -2.71 40.51
CA GLN A 27 -10.01 -2.44 39.13
C GLN A 27 -8.65 -2.41 38.45
N HIS A 28 -8.31 -3.51 37.78
CA HIS A 28 -7.32 -3.41 36.73
C HIS A 28 -7.88 -2.33 35.84
N LEU A 29 -7.19 -1.19 35.84
CA LEU A 29 -7.27 -0.24 34.77
C LEU A 29 -6.96 -1.10 33.55
N LEU A 30 -8.02 -1.58 32.90
CA LEU A 30 -7.96 -1.86 31.48
C LEU A 30 -7.53 -0.51 30.95
N GLU A 31 -6.25 -0.37 30.65
CA GLU A 31 -5.85 0.61 29.66
C GLU A 31 -6.80 0.31 28.51
N ASP A 32 -7.74 1.24 28.26
CA ASP A 32 -8.42 1.26 26.98
C ASP A 32 -7.26 1.16 26.01
N LEU A 33 -7.20 0.04 25.28
CA LEU A 33 -6.23 -0.09 24.22
C LEU A 33 -6.56 1.10 23.35
N GLU A 34 -5.77 2.18 23.42
CA GLU A 34 -5.79 3.22 22.40
C GLU A 34 -5.87 2.41 21.12
N ASP A 35 -6.93 2.64 20.32
CA ASP A 35 -7.19 1.86 19.12
C ASP A 35 -5.84 1.61 18.50
N ARG A 36 -5.36 0.36 18.57
CA ARG A 36 -4.10 0.03 17.94
C ARG A 36 -4.47 0.21 16.49
N LEU A 37 -4.17 1.40 15.97
CA LEU A 37 -3.89 1.68 14.58
C LEU A 37 -2.69 0.80 14.27
N VAL A 38 -2.95 -0.51 14.23
CA VAL A 38 -2.24 -1.39 13.35
C VAL A 38 -2.40 -0.65 12.03
N LEU A 39 -1.28 -0.27 11.44
CA LEU A 39 -1.23 0.17 10.05
C LEU A 39 -1.58 -1.04 9.15
N ALA A 40 -2.65 -1.77 9.49
CA ALA A 40 -3.36 -2.69 8.65
C ALA A 40 -4.10 -1.78 7.68
N GLY A 41 -3.33 -1.17 6.77
CA GLY A 41 -3.89 -0.57 5.58
C GLY A 41 -4.82 -1.62 5.00
N THR A 42 -6.07 -1.25 4.80
CA THR A 42 -6.98 -2.03 3.98
C THR A 42 -6.18 -2.38 2.72
N PRO A 43 -5.92 -3.67 2.43
CA PRO A 43 -5.15 -4.00 1.23
C PRO A 43 -5.88 -3.37 0.06
N VAL A 44 -5.21 -2.44 -0.61
CA VAL A 44 -5.74 -1.84 -1.83
C VAL A 44 -5.57 -2.92 -2.89
N LEU A 45 -6.69 -3.51 -3.30
CA LEU A 45 -6.70 -4.38 -4.45
C LEU A 45 -6.46 -3.49 -5.67
N ILE A 46 -5.32 -3.68 -6.33
CA ILE A 46 -4.98 -2.94 -7.54
C ILE A 46 -5.47 -3.78 -8.72
N GLU A 47 -6.52 -3.31 -9.38
CA GLU A 47 -7.11 -3.95 -10.55
C GLU A 47 -6.47 -3.41 -11.83
N ILE A 48 -5.62 -4.22 -12.47
CA ILE A 48 -4.85 -3.83 -13.65
C ILE A 48 -5.58 -4.19 -14.95
N ASN A 49 -6.28 -5.33 -14.97
CA ASN A 49 -7.03 -5.81 -16.12
C ASN A 49 -8.48 -6.14 -15.72
N PRO A 50 -9.43 -5.20 -15.83
CA PRO A 50 -10.83 -5.47 -15.49
C PRO A 50 -11.53 -6.41 -16.49
N SER A 51 -10.92 -6.66 -17.65
CA SER A 51 -11.48 -7.49 -18.73
C SER A 51 -10.99 -8.93 -18.74
N GLY A 52 -10.04 -9.31 -17.87
CA GLY A 52 -9.44 -10.63 -17.86
C GLY A 52 -8.36 -10.78 -16.78
N ASP A 53 -7.55 -11.82 -16.89
CA ASP A 53 -6.41 -12.01 -16.00
C ASP A 53 -5.28 -11.04 -16.38
N SER A 54 -4.53 -10.53 -15.40
CA SER A 54 -3.37 -9.64 -15.63
C SER A 54 -2.04 -10.39 -15.64
N ASP A 55 -2.00 -11.62 -15.12
CA ASP A 55 -0.85 -12.53 -15.11
C ASP A 55 0.51 -11.83 -14.84
N PRO A 56 0.66 -11.14 -13.69
CA PRO A 56 1.87 -10.39 -13.42
C PRO A 56 3.08 -11.29 -13.14
N ALA A 57 4.23 -10.96 -13.69
CA ALA A 57 5.47 -11.74 -13.59
C ALA A 57 6.73 -10.87 -13.56
N GLU A 58 7.88 -11.47 -13.26
CA GLU A 58 9.21 -10.83 -13.31
C GLU A 58 9.35 -9.59 -12.40
N PHE A 59 9.08 -9.74 -11.10
CA PHE A 59 9.15 -8.61 -10.17
C PHE A 59 10.59 -8.19 -9.86
N VAL A 60 10.90 -6.92 -10.07
CA VAL A 60 12.19 -6.32 -9.71
C VAL A 60 11.98 -4.97 -9.01
N GLN A 61 12.63 -4.79 -7.87
CA GLN A 61 12.61 -3.53 -7.13
C GLN A 61 13.75 -2.61 -7.56
N LEU A 62 13.46 -1.31 -7.71
CA LEU A 62 14.43 -0.24 -7.94
C LEU A 62 14.03 0.98 -7.08
N GLY A 63 14.72 1.15 -5.95
CA GLY A 63 14.33 2.14 -4.94
C GLY A 63 12.97 1.81 -4.34
N ASP A 64 12.07 2.79 -4.30
CA ASP A 64 10.70 2.64 -3.78
C ASP A 64 9.71 2.09 -4.82
N LEU A 65 10.17 1.85 -6.05
CA LEU A 65 9.35 1.34 -7.14
C LEU A 65 9.58 -0.15 -7.34
N THR A 66 8.50 -0.88 -7.63
CA THR A 66 8.54 -2.26 -8.09
C THR A 66 8.05 -2.34 -9.54
N PHE A 67 8.84 -2.98 -10.38
CA PHE A 67 8.56 -3.21 -11.79
C PHE A 67 8.16 -4.66 -12.01
N PHE A 68 7.26 -4.89 -12.95
CA PHE A 68 6.78 -6.21 -13.32
C PHE A 68 6.17 -6.18 -14.72
N SER A 69 6.16 -7.33 -15.39
CA SER A 69 5.39 -7.51 -16.63
C SER A 69 3.96 -7.90 -16.27
N ALA A 70 2.96 -7.36 -16.96
CA ALA A 70 1.56 -7.78 -16.82
C ALA A 70 0.76 -7.39 -18.06
N GLU A 71 -0.41 -7.99 -18.22
CA GLU A 71 -1.41 -7.57 -19.19
C GLU A 71 -2.33 -6.51 -18.60
N ASP A 72 -2.55 -5.43 -19.36
CA ASP A 72 -3.63 -4.49 -19.10
C ASP A 72 -4.74 -4.61 -20.17
N ALA A 73 -5.85 -3.91 -19.96
CA ALA A 73 -7.02 -4.02 -20.84
C ALA A 73 -6.86 -3.36 -22.22
N THR A 74 -5.79 -2.59 -22.48
CA THR A 74 -5.65 -1.75 -23.67
C THR A 74 -4.39 -1.98 -24.49
N SER A 75 -3.34 -2.51 -23.86
CA SER A 75 -1.95 -2.38 -24.31
C SER A 75 -1.24 -3.73 -24.42
N GLY A 76 -1.95 -4.85 -24.24
CA GLY A 76 -1.32 -6.17 -24.18
C GLY A 76 -0.39 -6.33 -22.97
N ARG A 77 0.67 -7.14 -23.12
CA ARG A 77 1.62 -7.48 -22.05
C ARG A 77 2.81 -6.54 -22.10
N GLU A 78 2.87 -5.65 -21.12
CA GLU A 78 3.80 -4.53 -21.08
C GLU A 78 4.53 -4.44 -19.74
N LEU A 79 5.44 -3.47 -19.62
CA LEU A 79 6.17 -3.19 -18.38
C LEU A 79 5.36 -2.21 -17.52
N LEU A 80 4.97 -2.64 -16.34
CA LEU A 80 4.31 -1.81 -15.33
C LEU A 80 5.25 -1.48 -14.18
N VAL A 81 4.90 -0.42 -13.47
CA VAL A 81 5.56 0.02 -12.25
C VAL A 81 4.51 0.33 -11.18
N THR A 82 4.85 0.07 -9.92
CA THR A 82 4.02 0.39 -8.75
C THR A 82 4.86 0.91 -7.58
N ASP A 83 4.29 1.81 -6.78
CA ASP A 83 4.77 2.20 -5.46
C ASP A 83 3.94 1.57 -4.32
N GLY A 84 3.07 0.60 -4.65
CA GLY A 84 2.12 -0.02 -3.73
C GLY A 84 0.78 0.71 -3.61
N THR A 85 0.57 1.81 -4.35
CA THR A 85 -0.71 2.52 -4.42
C THR A 85 -1.41 2.27 -5.77
N ASP A 86 -2.73 2.44 -5.78
CA ASP A 86 -3.53 2.36 -7.02
C ASP A 86 -3.07 3.42 -8.04
N THR A 87 -2.90 4.67 -7.61
CA THR A 87 -2.45 5.76 -8.48
C THR A 87 -1.00 5.59 -8.97
N GLY A 88 -0.13 5.00 -8.15
CA GLY A 88 1.25 4.73 -8.51
C GLY A 88 1.43 3.49 -9.37
N THR A 89 0.39 2.66 -9.54
CA THR A 89 0.43 1.50 -10.42
C THR A 89 0.01 1.86 -11.83
N ARG A 90 0.95 1.76 -12.78
CA ARG A 90 0.73 2.21 -14.15
C ARG A 90 1.72 1.54 -15.11
N LEU A 91 1.41 1.64 -16.41
CA LEU A 91 2.41 1.41 -17.45
C LEU A 91 3.62 2.33 -17.26
N VAL A 92 4.80 1.79 -17.49
CA VAL A 92 6.01 2.57 -17.69
C VAL A 92 5.94 3.29 -19.02
N ARG A 93 5.62 2.53 -20.09
CA ARG A 93 5.41 2.98 -21.46
C ARG A 93 4.71 1.84 -22.22
N ASP A 94 3.82 2.19 -23.13
CA ASP A 94 3.33 1.28 -24.17
C ASP A 94 4.44 1.12 -25.22
N ILE A 95 5.19 0.02 -25.16
CA ILE A 95 6.36 -0.22 -26.02
C ILE A 95 5.91 -0.76 -27.38
N ASN A 96 5.05 -1.78 -27.39
CA ASN A 96 4.43 -2.30 -28.60
C ASN A 96 3.02 -1.70 -28.77
N VAL A 97 2.98 -0.56 -29.46
CA VAL A 97 1.82 0.34 -29.47
C VAL A 97 0.50 -0.36 -29.80
N GLY A 98 -0.50 -0.19 -28.93
CA GLY A 98 -1.82 -0.76 -29.10
C GLY A 98 -1.97 -2.08 -28.36
N SER A 99 -2.86 -2.97 -28.83
CA SER A 99 -3.18 -4.21 -28.09
C SER A 99 -2.17 -5.35 -28.26
N ASP A 100 -1.06 -5.10 -28.95
CA ASP A 100 -0.01 -6.10 -29.16
C ASP A 100 0.87 -6.20 -27.89
N HIS A 101 1.72 -7.23 -27.81
CA HIS A 101 2.49 -7.49 -26.60
C HIS A 101 3.97 -7.15 -26.80
N ALA A 102 4.56 -6.32 -25.94
CA ALA A 102 6.02 -6.14 -25.92
C ALA A 102 6.76 -7.29 -25.21
N ASN A 103 6.06 -8.05 -24.37
CA ASN A 103 6.60 -9.19 -23.60
C ASN A 103 7.95 -8.88 -22.90
N PRO A 104 7.97 -7.94 -21.94
CA PRO A 104 9.19 -7.63 -21.17
C PRO A 104 9.68 -8.84 -20.37
N GLU A 105 10.96 -9.18 -20.50
CA GLU A 105 11.58 -10.33 -19.83
C GLU A 105 13.00 -10.01 -19.36
N SER A 106 13.53 -10.82 -18.43
CA SER A 106 14.90 -10.70 -17.90
C SER A 106 15.17 -9.32 -17.29
N LEU A 107 14.25 -8.85 -16.45
CA LEU A 107 14.34 -7.57 -15.77
C LEU A 107 15.53 -7.55 -14.79
N ILE A 108 16.37 -6.52 -14.86
CA ILE A 108 17.54 -6.34 -14.01
C ILE A 108 17.68 -4.87 -13.61
N ALA A 109 17.71 -4.61 -12.30
CA ALA A 109 18.06 -3.28 -11.77
C ALA A 109 19.58 -3.11 -11.72
N TYR A 110 20.10 -2.04 -12.31
CA TYR A 110 21.51 -1.69 -12.30
C TYR A 110 21.72 -0.18 -12.44
N ASN A 111 22.61 0.41 -11.63
CA ASN A 111 22.97 1.84 -11.68
C ASN A 111 21.78 2.81 -11.81
N ASN A 112 20.79 2.64 -10.92
CA ASN A 112 19.60 3.48 -10.85
C ASN A 112 18.71 3.44 -12.12
N ARG A 113 18.77 2.34 -12.87
CA ARG A 113 17.93 2.05 -14.04
C ARG A 113 17.48 0.59 -14.01
N LEU A 114 16.37 0.31 -14.67
CA LEU A 114 15.97 -1.06 -14.99
C LEU A 114 16.35 -1.34 -16.45
N TYR A 115 16.94 -2.50 -16.70
CA TYR A 115 17.24 -3.04 -18.02
C TYR A 115 16.42 -4.31 -18.24
N PHE A 116 15.95 -4.52 -19.47
CA PHE A 116 15.09 -5.66 -19.81
C PHE A 116 15.08 -5.87 -21.33
N SER A 117 14.63 -7.04 -21.78
CA SER A 117 14.38 -7.30 -23.21
C SER A 117 12.90 -7.11 -23.53
N ALA A 118 12.59 -6.51 -24.67
CA ALA A 118 11.20 -6.30 -25.13
C ALA A 118 11.16 -6.11 -26.65
N ASP A 119 10.01 -6.39 -27.25
CA ASP A 119 9.72 -6.22 -28.69
C ASP A 119 8.80 -5.02 -28.91
N ASP A 120 9.15 -4.09 -29.80
CA ASP A 120 8.31 -2.93 -30.11
C ASP A 120 7.45 -3.12 -31.38
N GLY A 121 7.44 -4.33 -31.94
CA GLY A 121 6.74 -4.66 -33.18
C GLY A 121 7.42 -4.13 -34.45
N ILE A 122 8.54 -3.39 -34.32
CA ILE A 122 9.24 -2.75 -35.44
C ILE A 122 10.66 -3.30 -35.57
N ASN A 123 11.40 -3.35 -34.47
CA ASN A 123 12.81 -3.74 -34.42
C ASN A 123 13.01 -5.16 -33.87
N GLY A 124 11.93 -5.84 -33.47
CA GLY A 124 12.01 -7.13 -32.79
C GLY A 124 12.45 -7.00 -31.34
N ARG A 125 12.81 -8.13 -30.73
CA ARG A 125 13.24 -8.18 -29.32
C ARG A 125 14.63 -7.59 -29.12
N GLU A 126 14.67 -6.43 -28.47
CA GLU A 126 15.89 -5.64 -28.25
C GLU A 126 16.15 -5.35 -26.77
N LEU A 127 17.30 -4.75 -26.44
CA LEU A 127 17.62 -4.29 -25.09
C LEU A 127 17.01 -2.92 -24.80
N TRP A 128 16.20 -2.84 -23.75
CA TRP A 128 15.54 -1.62 -23.29
C TRP A 128 16.02 -1.20 -21.91
N SER A 129 15.80 0.07 -21.60
CA SER A 129 16.06 0.63 -20.27
C SER A 129 15.03 1.66 -19.87
N THR A 130 14.77 1.78 -18.57
CA THR A 130 13.88 2.78 -17.98
C THR A 130 14.38 3.28 -16.63
N ASP A 131 13.98 4.50 -16.26
CA ASP A 131 14.10 5.05 -14.91
C ASP A 131 12.75 5.01 -14.15
N GLY A 132 11.73 4.35 -14.70
CA GLY A 132 10.37 4.34 -14.18
C GLY A 132 9.43 5.35 -14.81
N THR A 133 9.93 6.21 -15.71
CA THR A 133 9.12 7.18 -16.45
C THR A 133 9.02 6.82 -17.92
N SER A 134 7.90 7.20 -18.55
CA SER A 134 7.74 7.01 -20.00
C SER A 134 8.84 7.73 -20.80
N ALA A 135 9.21 8.95 -20.38
CA ALA A 135 10.25 9.75 -21.04
C ALA A 135 11.66 9.15 -20.88
N GLY A 136 11.95 8.49 -19.75
CA GLY A 136 13.22 7.81 -19.49
C GLY A 136 13.30 6.39 -20.05
N THR A 137 12.24 5.92 -20.72
CA THR A 137 12.15 4.58 -21.30
C THR A 137 12.55 4.58 -22.76
N MET A 138 13.65 3.89 -23.08
CA MET A 138 14.23 3.87 -24.41
C MET A 138 14.98 2.55 -24.69
N MET A 139 15.01 2.16 -25.96
CA MET A 139 15.91 1.13 -26.46
C MET A 139 17.37 1.59 -26.24
N VAL A 140 18.18 0.74 -25.61
CA VAL A 140 19.58 1.04 -25.27
C VAL A 140 20.46 0.89 -26.50
N ALA A 141 20.21 -0.17 -27.25
CA ALA A 141 20.90 -0.48 -28.49
C ALA A 141 19.97 -1.37 -29.31
N ASP A 142 19.99 -1.14 -30.62
CA ASP A 142 19.56 -2.11 -31.62
C ASP A 142 20.75 -3.06 -31.84
N ILE A 143 20.73 -4.19 -31.15
CA ILE A 143 21.81 -5.19 -31.15
C ILE A 143 21.62 -6.14 -32.33
N TYR A 144 20.39 -6.33 -32.82
CA TYR A 144 20.10 -7.11 -34.02
C TYR A 144 19.07 -6.38 -34.93
N PRO A 145 19.54 -5.50 -35.82
CA PRO A 145 18.65 -4.78 -36.73
C PRO A 145 17.90 -5.78 -37.59
N GLY A 146 16.57 -5.82 -37.46
CA GLY A 146 15.72 -6.58 -38.37
C GLY A 146 15.92 -6.14 -39.82
N GLU A 147 15.62 -7.02 -40.79
CA GLU A 147 15.50 -6.60 -42.19
C GLU A 147 14.22 -5.77 -42.31
N GLY A 148 14.36 -4.44 -42.26
CA GLY A 148 13.23 -3.50 -42.35
C GLY A 148 12.44 -3.56 -43.65
#